data_AF-F2DJ54-F1
#
_entry.id   AF-F2DJ54-F1
#
_cell.length_a   1.000
_cell.length_b   1.000
_cell.length_c   1.000
_cell.angle_alpha   90.00
_cell.angle_beta   90.00
_cell.angle_gamma   90.00
#
_symmetry.space_group_name_H-M   'P 1'
#
loop_
_entity.id
_entity.type
_entity.pdbx_description
1 polymer ?
#
loop_
_entity_poly.entity_id
_entity_poly.type
_entity_poly.pdbx_seq_one_letter_code
_entity_poly.pdbx_strand_id
1 'polypeptide(L)'
;MLDVVDVIITVLEAEKLQLVLDIFTCVSDALHVFTSLVLSPEINSIFSGIRSLLERQENRLSKNIASTMQELRTLMDEDDSWALEISRGGGEVHKNTRFIMDCIVSMMNAQTSSQNSLPSRSSENLSIEIDITTEYLKGLLFRKSESCSDQSLRYLFLLNNSYFVAHVVSESSGCFIPSEYNKYMDSYLDVSWGRVLSCIPKSRFPGPIHCWINTSSLAKFESAFHKMYQAQKLWKVPDPQLRDALRRAIIERVISGYRDYLEEHPELEKHVGRESSSPEVLQAMLRELFEG
;
A
#
# COMPACT_ATOMS: atom_id res chain seq x y z
N MET A 1 -8.83 -11.00 25.03
CA MET A 1 -7.89 -12.05 25.50
C MET A 1 -7.35 -12.85 24.33
N LEU A 2 -8.20 -13.21 23.34
CA LEU A 2 -7.79 -13.80 22.05
C LEU A 2 -6.83 -12.87 21.26
N ASP A 3 -7.18 -11.58 21.08
CA ASP A 3 -6.30 -10.62 20.36
C ASP A 3 -4.88 -10.48 20.93
N VAL A 4 -4.69 -10.68 22.24
CA VAL A 4 -3.36 -10.59 22.88
C VAL A 4 -2.55 -11.83 22.59
N VAL A 5 -3.20 -13.01 22.54
CA VAL A 5 -2.54 -14.28 22.22
C VAL A 5 -2.08 -14.28 20.77
N ASP A 6 -2.91 -13.83 19.83
CA ASP A 6 -2.58 -13.78 18.41
C ASP A 6 -1.45 -12.78 18.11
N VAL A 7 -1.44 -11.64 18.80
CA VAL A 7 -0.33 -10.67 18.75
C VAL A 7 0.96 -11.28 19.30
N ILE A 8 0.92 -11.99 20.43
CA ILE A 8 2.11 -12.66 20.99
C ILE A 8 2.63 -13.73 20.05
N ILE A 9 1.76 -14.55 19.46
CA ILE A 9 2.14 -15.59 18.50
C ILE A 9 2.81 -14.95 17.28
N THR A 10 2.25 -13.87 16.75
CA THR A 10 2.82 -13.16 15.59
C THR A 10 4.22 -12.61 15.91
N VAL A 11 4.41 -12.03 17.10
CA VAL A 11 5.73 -11.54 17.55
C VAL A 11 6.74 -12.67 17.69
N LEU A 12 6.35 -13.80 18.29
CA LEU A 12 7.23 -14.96 18.45
C LEU A 12 7.66 -15.55 17.11
N GLU A 13 6.74 -15.67 16.15
CA GLU A 13 7.06 -16.15 14.80
C GLU A 13 7.96 -15.16 14.03
N ALA A 14 7.80 -13.85 14.26
CA ALA A 14 8.68 -12.83 13.71
C ALA A 14 10.12 -12.92 14.25
N GLU A 15 10.27 -13.05 15.57
CA GLU A 15 11.57 -13.21 16.22
C GLU A 15 12.27 -14.50 15.74
N LYS A 16 11.50 -15.59 15.62
CA LYS A 16 11.98 -16.86 15.04
C LYS A 16 12.43 -16.67 13.59
N LEU A 17 11.66 -15.96 12.75
CA LEU A 17 12.05 -15.66 11.38
C LEU A 17 13.37 -14.88 11.30
N GLN A 18 13.50 -13.82 12.09
CA GLN A 18 14.70 -12.99 12.10
C GLN A 18 15.94 -13.80 12.53
N LEU A 19 15.82 -14.61 13.60
CA LEU A 19 16.89 -15.49 14.03
C LEU A 19 17.31 -16.49 12.94
N VAL A 20 16.35 -17.06 12.21
CA VAL A 20 16.64 -17.99 11.10
C VAL A 20 17.33 -17.26 9.95
N LEU A 21 16.94 -16.02 9.63
CA LEU A 21 17.56 -15.20 8.60
C LEU A 21 18.99 -14.78 8.95
N ASP A 22 19.26 -14.46 10.21
CA ASP A 22 20.60 -14.14 10.70
C ASP A 22 21.53 -15.36 10.56
N ILE A 23 21.05 -16.55 10.97
CA ILE A 23 21.80 -17.80 10.82
C ILE A 23 22.00 -18.13 9.33
N PHE A 24 20.97 -17.92 8.49
CA PHE A 24 21.06 -18.11 7.04
C PHE A 24 22.18 -17.24 6.45
N THR A 25 22.19 -15.95 6.76
CA THR A 25 23.21 -15.00 6.30
C THR A 25 24.61 -15.44 6.72
N CYS A 26 24.79 -15.85 7.99
CA CYS A 26 26.07 -16.35 8.48
C CYS A 26 26.55 -17.61 7.73
N VAL A 27 25.64 -18.54 7.42
CA VAL A 27 25.95 -19.76 6.66
C VAL A 27 26.29 -19.44 5.22
N SER A 28 25.55 -18.53 4.56
CA SER A 28 25.84 -18.06 3.20
C SER A 28 27.20 -17.37 3.11
N ASP A 29 27.53 -16.51 4.08
CA ASP A 29 28.82 -15.82 4.14
C ASP A 29 29.98 -16.83 4.31
N ALA A 30 29.82 -17.81 5.20
CA ALA A 30 30.80 -18.87 5.38
C ALA A 30 30.96 -19.70 4.10
N LEU A 31 29.85 -20.06 3.43
CA LEU A 31 29.87 -20.80 2.17
C LEU A 31 30.61 -20.03 1.07
N HIS A 32 30.41 -18.72 1.00
CA HIS A 32 31.14 -17.83 0.09
C HIS A 32 32.65 -17.87 0.36
N VAL A 33 33.09 -17.70 1.61
CA VAL A 33 34.51 -17.79 1.98
C VAL A 33 35.11 -19.12 1.52
N PHE A 34 34.43 -20.24 1.78
CA PHE A 34 34.91 -21.56 1.38
C PHE A 34 34.88 -21.83 -0.12
N THR A 35 34.13 -21.05 -0.90
CA THR A 35 34.05 -21.16 -2.35
C THR A 35 35.09 -20.28 -3.05
N SER A 36 35.42 -19.14 -2.46
CA SER A 36 36.37 -18.16 -3.02
C SER A 36 37.85 -18.47 -2.73
N LEU A 37 38.13 -19.41 -1.82
CA LEU A 37 39.51 -19.84 -1.52
C LEU A 37 40.09 -20.71 -2.66
N VAL A 38 41.24 -20.30 -3.20
CA VAL A 38 42.06 -21.14 -4.11
C VAL A 38 42.99 -22.01 -3.27
N LEU A 39 42.68 -23.31 -3.16
CA LEU A 39 43.41 -24.24 -2.28
C LEU A 39 44.09 -25.36 -3.08
N SER A 40 45.08 -26.03 -2.47
CA SER A 40 45.69 -27.23 -3.05
C SER A 40 44.67 -28.38 -3.18
N PRO A 41 44.90 -29.37 -4.05
CA PRO A 41 43.97 -30.49 -4.24
C PRO A 41 43.66 -31.27 -2.96
N GLU A 42 44.64 -31.46 -2.07
CA GLU A 42 44.43 -32.18 -0.80
C GLU A 42 43.53 -31.38 0.16
N ILE A 43 43.74 -30.07 0.24
CA ILE A 43 42.95 -29.19 1.12
C ILE A 43 41.53 -29.02 0.54
N ASN A 44 41.39 -28.93 -0.79
CA ASN A 44 40.09 -28.89 -1.47
C ASN A 44 39.20 -30.10 -1.13
N SER A 45 39.78 -31.29 -0.93
CA SER A 45 39.02 -32.49 -0.55
C SER A 45 38.41 -32.40 0.85
N ILE A 46 39.06 -31.73 1.80
CA ILE A 46 38.53 -31.55 3.16
C ILE A 46 37.47 -30.45 3.17
N PHE A 47 37.76 -29.37 2.45
CA PHE A 47 36.89 -28.21 2.33
C PHE A 47 35.61 -28.50 1.54
N SER A 48 35.64 -29.44 0.58
CA SER A 48 34.43 -29.89 -0.12
C SER A 48 33.42 -30.56 0.82
N GLY A 49 33.89 -31.30 1.83
CA GLY A 49 33.04 -31.88 2.88
C GLY A 49 32.33 -30.80 3.70
N ILE A 50 33.08 -29.79 4.14
CA ILE A 50 32.53 -28.64 4.89
C ILE A 50 31.54 -27.86 4.03
N ARG A 51 31.87 -27.62 2.74
CA ARG A 51 30.98 -26.94 1.78
C ARG A 51 29.65 -27.68 1.64
N SER A 52 29.69 -29.00 1.45
CA SER A 52 28.47 -29.81 1.33
C SER A 52 27.61 -29.80 2.60
N LEU A 53 28.23 -29.68 3.78
CA LEU A 53 27.52 -29.54 5.05
C LEU A 53 26.83 -28.19 5.15
N LEU A 54 27.54 -27.10 4.81
CA LEU A 54 27.01 -25.74 4.79
C LEU A 54 25.86 -25.59 3.79
N GLU A 55 26.02 -26.09 2.56
CA GLU A 55 24.95 -26.13 1.55
C GLU A 55 23.71 -26.86 2.08
N ARG A 56 23.90 -27.98 2.79
CA ARG A 56 22.78 -28.71 3.39
C ARG A 56 22.10 -27.90 4.49
N GLN A 57 22.84 -27.18 5.33
CA GLN A 57 22.26 -26.33 6.36
C GLN A 57 21.54 -25.12 5.75
N GLU A 58 22.13 -24.46 4.77
CA GLU A 58 21.52 -23.33 4.06
C GLU A 58 20.18 -23.73 3.43
N ASN A 59 20.13 -24.90 2.78
CA ASN A 59 18.89 -25.46 2.24
C ASN A 59 17.83 -25.78 3.32
N ARG A 60 18.24 -26.21 4.52
CA ARG A 60 17.31 -26.45 5.64
C ARG A 60 16.78 -25.12 6.19
N LEU A 61 17.63 -24.11 6.32
CA LEU A 61 17.26 -22.78 6.79
C LEU A 61 16.29 -22.11 5.82
N SER A 62 16.54 -22.20 4.51
CA SER A 62 15.61 -21.72 3.47
C SER A 62 14.22 -22.36 3.58
N LYS A 63 14.13 -23.68 3.83
CA LYS A 63 12.85 -24.35 4.07
C LYS A 63 12.16 -23.91 5.36
N ASN A 64 12.93 -23.64 6.41
CA ASN A 64 12.38 -23.13 7.66
C ASN A 64 11.81 -21.72 7.49
N ILE A 65 12.50 -20.85 6.73
CA ILE A 65 12.01 -19.50 6.36
C ILE A 65 10.66 -19.63 5.67
N ALA A 66 10.56 -20.47 4.63
CA ALA A 66 9.30 -20.68 3.91
C ALA A 66 8.18 -21.23 4.82
N SER A 67 8.49 -22.13 5.74
CA SER A 67 7.53 -22.67 6.70
C SER A 67 7.02 -21.60 7.67
N THR A 68 7.92 -20.81 8.27
CA THR A 68 7.56 -19.72 9.17
C THR A 68 6.75 -18.64 8.45
N MET A 69 7.13 -18.29 7.22
CA MET A 69 6.35 -17.37 6.41
C MET A 69 4.95 -17.90 6.11
N GLN A 70 4.80 -19.21 5.85
CA GLN A 70 3.50 -19.83 5.66
C GLN A 70 2.62 -19.78 6.91
N GLU A 71 3.20 -20.00 8.09
CA GLU A 71 2.53 -19.88 9.39
C GLU A 71 2.03 -18.44 9.60
N LEU A 72 2.89 -17.44 9.38
CA LEU A 72 2.53 -16.02 9.45
C LEU A 72 1.39 -15.64 8.50
N ARG A 73 1.42 -16.13 7.25
CA ARG A 73 0.34 -15.91 6.28
C ARG A 73 -1.00 -16.49 6.76
N THR A 74 -0.96 -17.67 7.37
CA THR A 74 -2.17 -18.31 7.89
C THR A 74 -2.79 -17.50 9.02
N LEU A 75 -1.97 -17.02 9.97
CA LEU A 75 -2.42 -16.17 11.07
C LEU A 75 -3.09 -14.88 10.56
N MET A 76 -2.54 -14.26 9.51
CA MET A 76 -3.12 -13.05 8.94
C MET A 76 -4.40 -13.29 8.14
N ASP A 77 -4.54 -14.47 7.53
CA ASP A 77 -5.77 -14.86 6.85
C ASP A 77 -6.92 -15.06 7.86
N GLU A 78 -6.61 -15.56 9.06
CA GLU A 78 -7.59 -15.78 10.16
C GLU A 78 -8.00 -14.49 10.90
N ASP A 79 -7.24 -13.41 10.75
CA ASP A 79 -7.53 -12.11 11.40
C ASP A 79 -8.74 -11.41 10.75
N ASP A 80 -9.89 -11.42 11.42
CA ASP A 80 -11.12 -10.76 10.96
C ASP A 80 -11.27 -9.29 11.42
N SER A 81 -10.26 -8.73 12.09
CA SER A 81 -10.33 -7.37 12.64
C SER A 81 -10.15 -6.26 11.60
N TRP A 82 -9.69 -6.58 10.38
CA TRP A 82 -9.26 -5.62 9.35
C TRP A 82 -10.31 -4.55 9.02
N ALA A 83 -11.59 -4.90 8.92
CA ALA A 83 -12.65 -3.92 8.62
C ALA A 83 -12.69 -2.77 9.64
N LEU A 84 -12.55 -3.13 10.92
CA LEU A 84 -12.53 -2.20 12.04
C LEU A 84 -11.22 -1.41 12.08
N GLU A 85 -10.09 -2.06 11.82
CA GLU A 85 -8.77 -1.44 11.81
C GLU A 85 -8.62 -0.42 10.68
N ILE A 86 -9.06 -0.75 9.46
CA ILE A 86 -9.09 0.16 8.30
C ILE A 86 -9.93 1.40 8.62
N SER A 87 -11.11 1.19 9.21
CA SER A 87 -12.03 2.27 9.57
C SER A 87 -11.43 3.20 10.63
N ARG A 88 -10.80 2.63 11.67
CA ARG A 88 -10.19 3.39 12.76
C ARG A 88 -8.90 4.10 12.35
N GLY A 89 -8.10 3.50 11.49
CA GLY A 89 -6.85 4.06 10.98
C GLY A 89 -7.01 5.07 9.85
N GLY A 90 -8.25 5.42 9.46
CA GLY A 90 -8.49 6.39 8.39
C GLY A 90 -7.88 5.97 7.05
N GLY A 91 -7.78 4.66 6.80
CA GLY A 91 -7.21 4.10 5.57
C GLY A 91 -5.69 4.13 5.48
N GLU A 92 -4.95 4.39 6.58
CA GLU A 92 -3.49 4.40 6.56
C GLU A 92 -2.85 3.02 6.25
N VAL A 93 -1.51 2.99 6.17
CA VAL A 93 -0.76 1.74 5.97
C VAL A 93 -1.00 0.81 7.15
N HIS A 94 -1.52 -0.39 6.88
CA HIS A 94 -1.88 -1.38 7.90
C HIS A 94 -0.64 -1.88 8.65
N LYS A 95 -0.79 -2.21 9.93
CA LYS A 95 0.28 -2.80 10.75
C LYS A 95 0.81 -4.11 10.13
N ASN A 96 -0.09 -4.97 9.64
CA ASN A 96 0.27 -6.24 9.00
C ASN A 96 0.99 -6.03 7.65
N THR A 97 0.67 -4.94 6.92
CA THR A 97 1.40 -4.57 5.70
C THR A 97 2.85 -4.20 6.01
N ARG A 98 3.07 -3.36 7.04
CA ARG A 98 4.43 -3.01 7.48
C ARG A 98 5.20 -4.25 7.92
N PHE A 99 4.57 -5.07 8.75
CA PHE A 99 5.18 -6.30 9.26
C PHE A 99 5.62 -7.26 8.13
N ILE A 100 4.76 -7.55 7.15
CA ILE A 100 5.14 -8.42 6.03
C ILE A 100 6.26 -7.76 5.20
N MET A 101 6.18 -6.45 4.98
CA MET A 101 7.24 -5.73 4.26
C MET A 101 8.57 -5.78 4.99
N ASP A 102 8.59 -5.67 6.32
CA ASP A 102 9.80 -5.83 7.12
C ASP A 102 10.39 -7.24 6.93
N CYS A 103 9.55 -8.28 6.93
CA CYS A 103 9.97 -9.65 6.63
C CYS A 103 10.55 -9.79 5.22
N ILE A 104 9.89 -9.20 4.21
CA ILE A 104 10.36 -9.20 2.82
C ILE A 104 11.72 -8.51 2.72
N VAL A 105 11.88 -7.33 3.33
CA VAL A 105 13.15 -6.58 3.33
C VAL A 105 14.25 -7.38 4.02
N SER A 106 13.98 -8.01 5.15
CA SER A 106 14.96 -8.89 5.82
C SER A 106 15.38 -10.07 4.93
N MET A 107 14.44 -10.70 4.22
CA MET A 107 14.76 -11.74 3.24
C MET A 107 15.59 -11.21 2.05
N MET A 108 15.26 -10.03 1.52
CA MET A 108 16.02 -9.40 0.44
C MET A 108 17.45 -9.05 0.87
N ASN A 109 17.65 -8.59 2.10
CA ASN A 109 18.97 -8.31 2.66
C ASN A 109 19.80 -9.59 2.81
N ALA A 110 19.19 -10.68 3.30
CA ALA A 110 19.83 -11.98 3.36
C ALA A 110 20.19 -12.53 1.97
N GLN A 111 19.33 -12.30 0.97
CA GLN A 111 19.58 -12.68 -0.42
C GLN A 111 20.75 -11.90 -1.04
N THR A 112 20.79 -10.58 -0.84
CA THR A 112 21.84 -9.72 -1.38
C THR A 112 23.21 -9.99 -0.74
N SER A 113 23.26 -10.31 0.57
CA SER A 113 24.50 -10.78 1.21
C SER A 113 25.03 -12.05 0.53
N SER A 114 24.12 -12.97 0.16
CA SER A 114 24.45 -14.22 -0.53
C SER A 114 24.87 -14.02 -2.01
N GLN A 115 24.37 -12.99 -2.70
CA GLN A 115 24.67 -12.71 -4.13
C GLN A 115 26.09 -12.21 -4.42
N ASN A 116 26.91 -11.90 -3.41
CA ASN A 116 28.36 -11.74 -3.61
C ASN A 116 29.07 -13.08 -3.93
N SER A 117 28.32 -14.19 -3.98
CA SER A 117 28.77 -15.53 -4.35
C SER A 117 28.04 -16.08 -5.59
N LEU A 118 28.52 -17.21 -6.12
CA LEU A 118 27.90 -17.92 -7.26
C LEU A 118 26.42 -18.23 -6.95
N PRO A 119 25.45 -18.10 -7.90
CA PRO A 119 24.04 -18.37 -7.63
C PRO A 119 23.82 -19.74 -7.00
N SER A 120 23.38 -19.76 -5.74
CA SER A 120 23.08 -20.98 -5.00
C SER A 120 21.58 -21.28 -5.09
N ARG A 121 21.22 -22.57 -5.06
CA ARG A 121 19.81 -23.04 -5.04
C ARG A 121 19.00 -22.46 -3.86
N SER A 122 19.68 -22.16 -2.76
CA SER A 122 19.15 -21.51 -1.56
C SER A 122 18.80 -20.03 -1.80
N SER A 123 19.64 -19.30 -2.53
CA SER A 123 19.36 -17.91 -2.95
C SER A 123 18.16 -17.84 -3.90
N GLU A 124 18.03 -18.83 -4.81
CA GLU A 124 16.84 -18.98 -5.67
C GLU A 124 15.57 -19.25 -4.84
N ASN A 125 15.62 -20.17 -3.87
CA ASN A 125 14.47 -20.44 -3.00
C ASN A 125 14.03 -19.20 -2.21
N LEU A 126 14.98 -18.38 -1.74
CA LEU A 126 14.66 -17.14 -1.02
C LEU A 126 14.03 -16.09 -1.95
N SER A 127 14.52 -15.99 -3.20
CA SER A 127 13.88 -15.17 -4.25
C SER A 127 12.43 -15.58 -4.46
N ILE A 128 12.18 -16.89 -4.59
CA ILE A 128 10.85 -17.44 -4.79
C ILE A 128 9.96 -17.12 -3.59
N GLU A 129 10.47 -17.24 -2.36
CA GLU A 129 9.71 -16.92 -1.15
C GLU A 129 9.37 -15.42 -1.04
N ILE A 130 10.30 -14.54 -1.46
CA ILE A 130 10.06 -13.08 -1.56
C ILE A 130 8.93 -12.79 -2.55
N ASP A 131 8.97 -13.40 -3.73
CA ASP A 131 7.94 -13.22 -4.76
C ASP A 131 6.57 -13.74 -4.28
N ILE A 132 6.54 -14.95 -3.71
CA ILE A 132 5.32 -15.55 -3.13
C ILE A 132 4.73 -14.64 -2.05
N THR A 133 5.57 -14.13 -1.14
CA THR A 133 5.13 -13.29 -0.04
C THR A 133 4.62 -11.94 -0.52
N THR A 134 5.28 -11.35 -1.53
CA THR A 134 4.87 -10.08 -2.13
C THR A 134 3.51 -10.21 -2.82
N GLU A 135 3.30 -11.26 -3.62
CA GLU A 135 2.03 -11.52 -4.29
C GLU A 135 0.92 -11.90 -3.29
N TYR A 136 1.26 -12.66 -2.25
CA TYR A 136 0.34 -12.92 -1.15
C TYR A 136 -0.13 -11.63 -0.48
N LEU A 137 0.78 -10.70 -0.16
CA LEU A 137 0.43 -9.44 0.49
C LEU A 137 -0.53 -8.60 -0.37
N LYS A 138 -0.28 -8.51 -1.68
CA LYS A 138 -1.21 -7.83 -2.62
C LYS A 138 -2.60 -8.48 -2.59
N GLY A 139 -2.67 -9.80 -2.65
CA GLY A 139 -3.93 -10.56 -2.59
C GLY A 139 -4.65 -10.44 -1.24
N LEU A 140 -3.91 -10.45 -0.14
CA LEU A 140 -4.43 -10.25 1.21
C LEU A 140 -5.06 -8.87 1.35
N LEU A 141 -4.35 -7.82 0.95
CA LEU A 141 -4.85 -6.44 1.00
C LEU A 141 -6.15 -6.29 0.20
N PHE A 142 -6.18 -6.86 -1.01
CA PHE A 142 -7.39 -6.84 -1.83
C PHE A 142 -8.57 -7.53 -1.12
N ARG A 143 -8.40 -8.80 -0.69
CA ARG A 143 -9.46 -9.59 -0.03
C ARG A 143 -9.94 -8.93 1.27
N LYS A 144 -9.02 -8.52 2.15
CA LYS A 144 -9.39 -7.91 3.44
C LYS A 144 -10.05 -6.54 3.26
N SER A 145 -9.67 -5.77 2.24
CA SER A 145 -10.32 -4.50 1.92
C SER A 145 -11.81 -4.64 1.54
N GLU A 146 -12.26 -5.81 1.07
CA GLU A 146 -13.66 -6.02 0.65
C GLU A 146 -14.64 -5.96 1.82
N SER A 147 -14.15 -6.17 3.04
CA SER A 147 -14.92 -6.02 4.27
C SER A 147 -15.18 -4.55 4.66
N CYS A 148 -14.50 -3.59 4.02
CA CYS A 148 -14.70 -2.17 4.24
C CYS A 148 -15.96 -1.68 3.51
N SER A 149 -16.94 -1.24 4.29
CA SER A 149 -18.25 -0.79 3.77
C SER A 149 -18.17 0.54 3.02
N ASP A 150 -17.32 1.46 3.44
CA ASP A 150 -17.05 2.70 2.72
C ASP A 150 -16.09 2.41 1.56
N GLN A 151 -16.62 2.48 0.33
CA GLN A 151 -15.85 2.25 -0.89
C GLN A 151 -14.72 3.28 -1.08
N SER A 152 -14.94 4.52 -0.67
CA SER A 152 -13.95 5.59 -0.78
C SER A 152 -12.77 5.29 0.15
N LEU A 153 -13.08 4.90 1.39
CA LEU A 153 -12.06 4.49 2.36
C LEU A 153 -11.33 3.21 1.92
N ARG A 154 -12.06 2.24 1.37
CA ARG A 154 -11.50 1.00 0.81
C ARG A 154 -10.43 1.29 -0.24
N TYR A 155 -10.74 2.15 -1.22
CA TYR A 155 -9.76 2.46 -2.28
C TYR A 155 -8.62 3.34 -1.76
N LEU A 156 -8.87 4.23 -0.79
CA LEU A 156 -7.79 4.98 -0.14
C LEU A 156 -6.82 4.05 0.59
N PHE A 157 -7.35 3.06 1.30
CA PHE A 157 -6.58 2.02 1.96
C PHE A 157 -5.72 1.23 0.97
N LEU A 158 -6.31 0.75 -0.12
CA LEU A 158 -5.58 0.01 -1.15
C LEU A 158 -4.49 0.88 -1.81
N LEU A 159 -4.78 2.16 -2.05
CA LEU A 159 -3.83 3.14 -2.58
C LEU A 159 -2.62 3.31 -1.64
N ASN A 160 -2.87 3.63 -0.36
CA ASN A 160 -1.82 3.82 0.64
C ASN A 160 -0.91 2.60 0.77
N ASN A 161 -1.51 1.41 0.90
CA ASN A 161 -0.74 0.18 1.12
C ASN A 161 0.01 -0.26 -0.15
N SER A 162 -0.60 -0.13 -1.34
CA SER A 162 0.04 -0.49 -2.61
C SER A 162 1.19 0.46 -2.98
N TYR A 163 1.05 1.74 -2.64
CA TYR A 163 2.14 2.71 -2.79
C TYR A 163 3.28 2.41 -1.82
N PHE A 164 2.98 2.14 -0.54
CA PHE A 164 3.98 1.77 0.46
C PHE A 164 4.79 0.53 0.04
N VAL A 165 4.12 -0.55 -0.37
CA VAL A 165 4.78 -1.78 -0.86
C VAL A 165 5.70 -1.47 -2.04
N ALA A 166 5.22 -0.73 -3.03
CA ALA A 166 6.01 -0.38 -4.21
C ALA A 166 7.24 0.47 -3.86
N HIS A 167 7.07 1.42 -2.95
CA HIS A 167 8.15 2.30 -2.50
C HIS A 167 9.24 1.52 -1.78
N VAL A 168 8.87 0.72 -0.76
CA VAL A 168 9.83 -0.06 0.03
C VAL A 168 10.58 -1.08 -0.83
N VAL A 169 9.90 -1.79 -1.75
CA VAL A 169 10.58 -2.73 -2.64
C VAL A 169 11.51 -2.02 -3.63
N SER A 170 11.12 -0.84 -4.12
CA SER A 170 11.97 -0.06 -5.02
C SER A 170 13.23 0.45 -4.32
N GLU A 171 13.14 0.85 -3.06
CA GLU A 171 14.30 1.28 -2.26
C GLU A 171 15.25 0.11 -1.95
N SER A 172 14.71 -1.08 -1.67
CA SER A 172 15.52 -2.24 -1.28
C SER A 172 16.12 -3.01 -2.46
N SER A 173 15.43 -3.11 -3.60
CA SER A 173 15.92 -3.83 -4.79
C SER A 173 16.61 -2.93 -5.82
N GLY A 174 16.35 -1.62 -5.79
CA GLY A 174 16.67 -0.71 -6.91
C GLY A 174 15.88 -1.00 -8.19
N CYS A 175 14.96 -1.97 -8.18
CA CYS A 175 14.13 -2.33 -9.31
C CYS A 175 12.76 -1.64 -9.19
N PHE A 176 12.38 -0.89 -10.21
CA PHE A 176 11.06 -0.29 -10.28
C PHE A 176 10.03 -1.36 -10.59
N ILE A 177 9.23 -1.75 -9.61
CA ILE A 177 8.07 -2.61 -9.86
C ILE A 177 6.91 -1.74 -10.33
N PRO A 178 6.37 -1.95 -11.54
CA PRO A 178 5.15 -1.29 -11.98
C PRO A 178 4.04 -1.62 -10.97
N SER A 179 3.61 -0.63 -10.21
CA SER A 179 2.59 -0.81 -9.18
C SER A 179 1.22 -0.38 -9.69
N GLU A 180 0.20 -1.11 -9.26
CA GLU A 180 -1.21 -0.85 -9.59
C GLU A 180 -1.80 0.33 -8.81
N TYR A 181 -0.99 1.09 -8.05
CA TYR A 181 -1.51 2.19 -7.23
C TYR A 181 -2.28 3.24 -8.04
N ASN A 182 -1.90 3.48 -9.31
CA ASN A 182 -2.64 4.41 -10.19
C ASN A 182 -4.10 3.98 -10.40
N LYS A 183 -4.36 2.67 -10.57
CA LYS A 183 -5.72 2.13 -10.70
C LYS A 183 -6.54 2.37 -9.43
N TYR A 184 -5.93 2.26 -8.25
CA TYR A 184 -6.61 2.55 -6.99
C TYR A 184 -6.87 4.04 -6.80
N MET A 185 -5.95 4.90 -7.26
CA MET A 185 -6.16 6.35 -7.28
C MET A 185 -7.34 6.72 -8.17
N ASP A 186 -7.41 6.19 -9.40
CA ASP A 186 -8.54 6.45 -10.30
C ASP A 186 -9.87 5.96 -9.72
N SER A 187 -9.88 4.72 -9.20
CA SER A 187 -11.05 4.14 -8.54
C SER A 187 -11.52 4.99 -7.35
N TYR A 188 -10.58 5.46 -6.53
CA TYR A 188 -10.85 6.35 -5.41
C TYR A 188 -11.48 7.67 -5.88
N LEU A 189 -10.90 8.32 -6.90
CA LEU A 189 -11.41 9.57 -7.46
C LEU A 189 -12.83 9.40 -8.01
N ASP A 190 -13.10 8.28 -8.67
CA ASP A 190 -14.42 7.97 -9.24
C ASP A 190 -15.47 7.72 -8.16
N VAL A 191 -15.20 6.85 -7.19
CA VAL A 191 -16.20 6.52 -6.16
C VAL A 191 -16.40 7.64 -5.14
N SER A 192 -15.40 8.48 -4.92
CA SER A 192 -15.46 9.58 -3.95
C SER A 192 -15.95 10.86 -4.64
N TRP A 193 -15.09 11.45 -5.46
CA TRP A 193 -15.29 12.79 -6.02
C TRP A 193 -16.12 12.78 -7.30
N GLY A 194 -16.16 11.66 -8.02
CA GLY A 194 -17.12 11.44 -9.10
C GLY A 194 -18.58 11.52 -8.64
N ARG A 195 -18.89 11.09 -7.40
CA ARG A 195 -20.23 11.26 -6.80
C ARG A 195 -20.56 12.70 -6.44
N VAL A 196 -19.56 13.49 -6.05
CA VAL A 196 -19.77 14.92 -5.79
C VAL A 196 -20.08 15.63 -7.10
N LEU A 197 -19.29 15.36 -8.15
CA LEU A 197 -19.48 15.93 -9.48
C LEU A 197 -20.78 15.47 -10.17
N SER A 198 -21.33 14.29 -9.83
CA SER A 198 -22.61 13.86 -10.41
C SER A 198 -23.82 14.69 -9.94
N CYS A 199 -23.65 15.54 -8.93
CA CYS A 199 -24.66 16.52 -8.52
C CYS A 199 -24.85 17.63 -9.58
N ILE A 200 -23.83 17.84 -10.42
CA ILE A 200 -23.80 18.83 -11.48
C ILE A 200 -24.42 18.23 -12.77
N PRO A 201 -25.42 18.89 -13.38
CA PRO A 201 -26.03 18.41 -14.61
C PRO A 201 -25.05 18.55 -15.79
N LYS A 202 -24.97 17.51 -16.64
CA LYS A 202 -24.10 17.48 -17.83
C LYS A 202 -24.71 18.14 -19.08
N SER A 203 -25.96 18.57 -19.02
CA SER A 203 -26.73 19.02 -20.19
C SER A 203 -27.51 20.28 -19.91
N ARG A 204 -27.49 21.21 -20.87
CA ARG A 204 -28.32 22.43 -20.84
C ARG A 204 -29.78 22.07 -21.04
N PHE A 205 -30.62 22.45 -20.07
CA PHE A 205 -32.07 22.39 -20.20
C PHE A 205 -32.60 23.76 -20.65
N PRO A 206 -33.39 23.87 -21.73
CA PRO A 206 -33.96 25.16 -22.13
C PRO A 206 -35.14 25.57 -21.22
N GLY A 207 -35.26 26.88 -20.96
CA GLY A 207 -36.43 27.50 -20.30
C GLY A 207 -36.27 27.86 -18.82
N PRO A 208 -37.27 28.48 -18.18
CA PRO A 208 -37.19 28.99 -16.79
C PRO A 208 -37.02 27.90 -15.72
N ILE A 209 -37.33 26.64 -16.07
CA ILE A 209 -37.08 25.45 -15.23
C ILE A 209 -35.56 25.24 -15.03
N HIS A 210 -34.72 25.69 -15.97
CA HIS A 210 -33.26 25.63 -15.92
C HIS A 210 -32.68 26.31 -14.66
N CYS A 211 -33.11 27.53 -14.36
CA CYS A 211 -32.60 28.31 -13.23
C CYS A 211 -32.89 27.62 -11.87
N TRP A 212 -34.09 27.04 -11.74
CA TRP A 212 -34.48 26.27 -10.56
C TRP A 212 -33.71 24.94 -10.42
N ILE A 213 -33.49 24.23 -11.53
CA ILE A 213 -32.68 23.01 -11.54
C ILE A 213 -31.26 23.33 -11.12
N ASN A 214 -30.65 24.38 -11.68
CA ASN A 214 -29.25 24.73 -11.43
C ASN A 214 -29.02 25.20 -9.99
N THR A 215 -29.89 26.05 -9.44
CA THR A 215 -29.80 26.44 -8.02
C THR A 215 -29.94 25.23 -7.08
N SER A 216 -30.82 24.27 -7.40
CA SER A 216 -30.96 23.03 -6.63
C SER A 216 -29.75 22.09 -6.76
N SER A 217 -29.10 22.06 -7.93
CA SER A 217 -27.89 21.27 -8.20
C SER A 217 -26.66 21.86 -7.53
N LEU A 218 -26.52 23.18 -7.51
CA LEU A 218 -25.46 23.88 -6.77
C LEU A 218 -25.52 23.54 -5.28
N ALA A 219 -26.69 23.67 -4.65
CA ALA A 219 -26.86 23.32 -3.23
C ALA A 219 -26.56 21.82 -2.94
N LYS A 220 -26.93 20.91 -3.86
CA LYS A 220 -26.59 19.49 -3.74
C LYS A 220 -25.09 19.25 -3.85
N PHE A 221 -24.43 19.90 -4.81
CA PHE A 221 -22.98 19.84 -4.97
C PHE A 221 -22.27 20.33 -3.72
N GLU A 222 -22.62 21.51 -3.21
CA GLU A 222 -22.00 22.10 -2.02
C GLU A 222 -22.21 21.20 -0.80
N SER A 223 -23.42 20.68 -0.60
CA SER A 223 -23.71 19.74 0.48
C SER A 223 -22.90 18.45 0.37
N ALA A 224 -22.82 17.86 -0.83
CA ALA A 224 -22.03 16.66 -1.09
C ALA A 224 -20.52 16.90 -0.90
N PHE A 225 -20.02 18.05 -1.38
CA PHE A 225 -18.63 18.47 -1.22
C PHE A 225 -18.28 18.59 0.26
N HIS A 226 -19.05 19.35 1.04
CA HIS A 226 -18.76 19.56 2.46
C HIS A 226 -18.84 18.25 3.24
N LYS A 227 -19.84 17.40 2.96
CA LYS A 227 -19.94 16.09 3.59
C LYS A 227 -18.72 15.21 3.29
N MET A 228 -18.28 15.17 2.03
CA MET A 228 -17.10 14.41 1.62
C MET A 228 -15.84 14.97 2.29
N TYR A 229 -15.64 16.29 2.22
CA TYR A 229 -14.51 16.97 2.84
C TYR A 229 -14.41 16.69 4.34
N GLN A 230 -15.51 16.80 5.09
CA GLN A 230 -15.51 16.55 6.53
C GLN A 230 -15.16 15.09 6.87
N ALA A 231 -15.64 14.13 6.08
CA ALA A 231 -15.26 12.73 6.27
C ALA A 231 -13.77 12.50 5.99
N GLN A 232 -13.28 13.01 4.85
CA GLN A 232 -11.92 12.77 4.37
C GLN A 232 -10.84 13.58 5.09
N LYS A 233 -11.20 14.68 5.76
CA LYS A 233 -10.29 15.45 6.59
C LYS A 233 -9.72 14.62 7.75
N LEU A 234 -10.48 13.63 8.22
CA LEU A 234 -10.09 12.69 9.29
C LEU A 234 -9.34 11.46 8.76
N TRP A 235 -9.21 11.32 7.44
CA TRP A 235 -8.46 10.20 6.85
C TRP A 235 -7.00 10.58 6.72
N LYS A 236 -6.16 9.57 6.43
CA LYS A 236 -4.71 9.75 6.46
C LYS A 236 -4.06 9.16 5.23
N VAL A 237 -3.18 9.94 4.62
CA VAL A 237 -2.25 9.49 3.57
C VAL A 237 -0.85 9.75 4.12
N PRO A 238 -0.18 8.71 4.67
CA PRO A 238 1.08 8.89 5.40
C PRO A 238 2.22 9.42 4.54
N ASP A 239 2.27 9.01 3.26
CA ASP A 239 3.33 9.42 2.35
C ASP A 239 3.06 10.83 1.79
N PRO A 240 3.98 11.80 1.94
CA PRO A 240 3.75 13.18 1.52
C PRO A 240 3.68 13.33 0.00
N GLN A 241 4.44 12.55 -0.78
CA GLN A 241 4.43 12.64 -2.24
C GLN A 241 3.11 12.14 -2.81
N LEU A 242 2.64 10.99 -2.31
CA LEU A 242 1.34 10.42 -2.64
C LEU A 242 0.21 11.36 -2.23
N ARG A 243 0.28 11.92 -1.02
CA ARG A 243 -0.72 12.86 -0.51
C ARG A 243 -0.85 14.09 -1.39
N ASP A 244 0.28 14.68 -1.77
CA ASP A 244 0.30 15.85 -2.64
C ASP A 244 -0.18 15.52 -4.06
N ALA A 245 0.18 14.35 -4.59
CA ALA A 245 -0.32 13.88 -5.89
C ALA A 245 -1.85 13.68 -5.87
N LEU A 246 -2.36 13.02 -4.82
CA LEU A 246 -3.78 12.77 -4.65
C LEU A 246 -4.57 14.09 -4.49
N ARG A 247 -4.09 15.03 -3.68
CA ARG A 247 -4.68 16.37 -3.54
C ARG A 247 -4.73 17.10 -4.87
N ARG A 248 -3.64 17.08 -5.65
CA ARG A 248 -3.61 17.68 -7.00
C ARG A 248 -4.67 17.06 -7.90
N ALA A 249 -4.74 15.73 -7.96
CA ALA A 249 -5.72 15.03 -8.79
C ALA A 249 -7.18 15.35 -8.39
N ILE A 250 -7.46 15.44 -7.09
CA ILE A 250 -8.78 15.85 -6.59
C ILE A 250 -9.08 17.30 -6.98
N ILE A 251 -8.14 18.22 -6.75
CA ILE A 251 -8.31 19.64 -7.08
C ILE A 251 -8.55 19.81 -8.57
N GLU A 252 -7.70 19.24 -9.42
CA GLU A 252 -7.83 19.30 -10.87
C GLU A 252 -9.21 18.80 -11.30
N ARG A 253 -9.64 17.64 -10.78
CA ARG A 253 -10.92 17.04 -11.14
C ARG A 253 -12.13 17.83 -10.66
N VAL A 254 -12.16 18.20 -9.38
CA VAL A 254 -13.33 18.80 -8.73
C VAL A 254 -13.45 20.28 -9.08
N ILE A 255 -12.33 21.02 -9.00
CA ILE A 255 -12.34 22.45 -9.24
C ILE A 255 -12.49 22.76 -10.72
N SER A 256 -11.90 21.99 -11.63
CA SER A 256 -12.17 22.17 -13.07
C SER A 256 -13.65 21.95 -13.37
N GLY A 257 -14.22 20.81 -12.94
CA GLY A 257 -15.64 20.53 -13.19
C GLY A 257 -16.60 21.55 -12.55
N TYR A 258 -16.23 22.12 -11.41
CA TYR A 258 -17.01 23.18 -10.78
C TYR A 258 -16.87 24.53 -11.49
N ARG A 259 -15.67 24.90 -11.97
CA ARG A 259 -15.49 26.12 -12.77
C ARG A 259 -16.25 26.05 -14.08
N ASP A 260 -16.12 24.95 -14.81
CA ASP A 260 -16.84 24.70 -16.06
C ASP A 260 -18.36 24.87 -15.85
N TYR A 261 -18.87 24.33 -14.73
CA TYR A 261 -20.27 24.49 -14.34
C TYR A 261 -20.65 25.96 -14.09
N LEU A 262 -19.84 26.73 -13.37
CA LEU A 262 -20.14 28.14 -13.11
C LEU A 262 -20.09 29.00 -14.39
N GLU A 263 -19.14 28.71 -15.29
CA GLU A 263 -19.03 29.39 -16.59
C GLU A 263 -20.23 29.10 -17.49
N GLU A 264 -20.76 27.87 -17.45
CA GLU A 264 -21.97 27.51 -18.18
C GLU A 264 -23.26 28.11 -17.60
N HIS A 265 -23.22 28.58 -16.35
CA HIS A 265 -24.38 29.07 -15.58
C HIS A 265 -24.09 30.39 -14.84
N PRO A 266 -23.86 31.51 -15.57
CA PRO A 266 -23.54 32.81 -14.97
C PRO A 266 -24.65 33.35 -14.04
N GLU A 267 -25.88 32.84 -14.15
CA GLU A 267 -26.96 33.15 -13.20
C GLU A 267 -26.64 32.72 -11.74
N LEU A 268 -25.73 31.77 -11.56
CA LEU A 268 -25.32 31.25 -10.26
C LEU A 268 -24.27 32.13 -9.56
N GLU A 269 -23.58 33.03 -10.28
CA GLU A 269 -22.55 33.90 -9.69
C GLU A 269 -23.07 34.71 -8.49
N LYS A 270 -24.35 35.12 -8.54
CA LYS A 270 -25.00 35.87 -7.46
C LYS A 270 -25.20 35.04 -6.18
N HIS A 271 -25.25 33.72 -6.30
CA HIS A 271 -25.41 32.79 -5.18
C HIS A 271 -24.03 32.39 -4.63
N VAL A 272 -23.06 32.13 -5.51
CA VAL A 272 -21.67 31.79 -5.12
C VAL A 272 -20.95 32.95 -4.42
N GLY A 273 -21.26 34.21 -4.77
CA GLY A 273 -20.64 35.38 -4.16
C GLY A 273 -21.15 35.76 -2.75
N ARG A 274 -22.19 35.10 -2.23
CA ARG A 274 -22.79 35.39 -0.91
C ARG A 274 -22.45 34.36 0.16
N GLU A 275 -22.13 33.14 -0.24
CA GLU A 275 -21.83 31.99 0.62
C GLU A 275 -20.42 31.49 0.31
N SER A 276 -19.75 30.84 1.26
CA SER A 276 -18.33 30.46 1.27
C SER A 276 -17.86 29.48 0.17
N SER A 277 -18.55 29.40 -0.96
CA SER A 277 -18.43 28.36 -1.99
C SER A 277 -17.60 28.75 -3.21
N SER A 278 -16.86 29.88 -3.17
CA SER A 278 -15.99 30.25 -4.28
C SER A 278 -14.99 29.12 -4.62
N PRO A 279 -14.66 28.89 -5.91
CA PRO A 279 -13.71 27.85 -6.31
C PRO A 279 -12.37 27.92 -5.56
N GLU A 280 -11.91 29.13 -5.23
CA GLU A 280 -10.66 29.37 -4.49
C GLU A 280 -10.75 28.87 -3.04
N VAL A 281 -11.89 29.07 -2.37
CA VAL A 281 -12.12 28.56 -1.01
C VAL A 281 -12.21 27.04 -1.01
N LEU A 282 -12.95 26.44 -1.96
CA LEU A 282 -13.04 24.98 -2.08
C LEU A 282 -11.66 24.38 -2.37
N GLN A 283 -10.86 25.01 -3.24
CA GLN A 283 -9.49 24.59 -3.51
C GLN A 283 -8.61 24.65 -2.25
N ALA A 284 -8.72 25.72 -1.46
CA ALA A 284 -7.97 25.85 -0.21
C ALA A 284 -8.34 24.73 0.78
N MET A 285 -9.63 24.40 0.91
CA MET A 285 -10.09 23.28 1.73
C MET A 285 -9.48 21.96 1.26
N LEU A 286 -9.52 21.66 -0.04
CA LEU A 286 -8.97 20.40 -0.59
C LEU A 286 -7.47 20.21 -0.31
N ARG A 287 -6.70 21.30 -0.15
CA ARG A 287 -5.28 21.22 0.22
C ARG A 287 -5.05 20.72 1.65
N GLU A 288 -6.05 20.78 2.51
CA GLU A 288 -5.98 20.31 3.90
C GLU A 288 -6.39 18.83 4.08
N LEU A 289 -6.82 18.14 3.01
CA LEU A 289 -7.27 16.76 3.10
C LEU A 289 -6.14 15.80 3.49
N PHE A 290 -6.45 14.74 4.22
CA PHE A 290 -5.52 13.65 4.55
C PHE A 290 -4.41 13.97 5.57
N GLU A 291 -4.65 14.93 6.46
CA GLU A 291 -3.77 15.26 7.61
C GLU A 291 -4.22 14.59 8.93
N GLY A 292 -5.20 13.68 8.88
CA GLY A 292 -5.79 13.02 10.05
C GLY A 292 -4.84 12.13 10.85
#